data_AF-A0A3E1DAV2-F1
#
_entry.id   AF-A0A3E1DAV2-F1
#
_cell.length_a   1.000
_cell.length_b   1.000
_cell.length_c   1.000
_cell.angle_alpha   90.00
_cell.angle_beta   90.00
_cell.angle_gamma   90.00
#
_symmetry.space_group_name_H-M   'P 1'
#
loop_
_entity.id
_entity.type
_entity.pdbx_description
1 polymer ?
#
loop_
_entity_poly.entity_id
_entity_poly.type
_entity_poly.pdbx_seq_one_letter_code
_entity_poly.pdbx_strand_id
1 'polypeptide(L)'
;MPIKCVGVPQKALYIFADHWLKNGNLKDIQIDFYNAGAVLFGVKEYVPALMEYIERYKVQLHLNSKLTKIDGSSKIAWFTVTDHDGKMSTTET
;
A
#
# COMPACT_ATOMS: atom_id res chain seq x y z
N MET A 1 -7.89 10.19 -11.71
CA MET A 1 -6.68 10.87 -12.24
C MET A 1 -5.90 9.85 -13.05
N PRO A 2 -5.44 10.15 -14.28
CA PRO A 2 -4.49 9.26 -14.89
C PRO A 2 -3.15 9.43 -14.16
N ILE A 3 -2.83 8.48 -13.29
CA ILE A 3 -1.50 8.40 -12.69
C ILE A 3 -0.54 7.96 -13.80
N LYS A 4 0.46 8.80 -14.10
CA LYS A 4 1.41 8.56 -15.19
C LYS A 4 2.19 7.25 -15.08
N CYS A 5 2.48 6.79 -13.86
CA CYS A 5 3.14 5.50 -13.63
C CYS A 5 2.64 4.89 -12.33
N VAL A 6 1.63 4.03 -12.46
CA VAL A 6 0.92 3.40 -11.33
C VAL A 6 1.86 2.55 -10.46
N GLY A 7 2.95 2.02 -11.02
CA GLY A 7 3.92 1.21 -10.29
C GLY A 7 4.96 1.99 -9.47
N VAL A 8 5.09 3.31 -9.62
CA VAL A 8 6.12 4.08 -8.88
C VAL A 8 5.94 3.99 -7.36
N PRO A 9 4.73 4.14 -6.79
CA PRO A 9 4.51 3.96 -5.35
C PRO A 9 4.94 2.58 -4.85
N GLN A 10 4.66 1.51 -5.60
CA GLN A 10 5.07 0.14 -5.26
C GLN A 10 6.59 -0.04 -5.32
N LYS A 11 7.24 0.56 -6.33
CA LYS A 11 8.71 0.52 -6.43
C LYS A 11 9.39 1.14 -5.21
N ALA A 12 8.88 2.28 -4.73
CA ALA A 12 9.41 2.91 -3.52
C ALA A 12 9.29 1.95 -2.32
N LEU A 13 8.12 1.33 -2.13
CA LEU A 13 7.90 0.33 -1.09
C LEU A 13 8.95 -0.80 -1.15
N TYR A 14 9.17 -1.39 -2.33
CA TYR A 14 10.09 -2.52 -2.45
C TYR A 14 11.54 -2.12 -2.15
N ILE A 15 11.96 -0.93 -2.57
CA ILE A 15 13.32 -0.41 -2.29
C ILE A 15 13.55 -0.24 -0.79
N PHE A 16 12.60 0.35 -0.06
CA PHE A 16 12.73 0.55 1.38
C PHE A 16 12.63 -0.77 2.16
N ALA A 17 11.70 -1.64 1.80
CA ALA A 17 11.54 -2.94 2.42
C ALA A 17 12.80 -3.82 2.25
N ASP A 18 13.39 -3.83 1.06
CA ASP A 18 14.62 -4.57 0.79
C ASP A 18 15.81 -4.03 1.61
N HIS A 19 15.92 -2.70 1.74
CA HIS A 19 16.93 -2.09 2.60
C HIS A 19 16.79 -2.53 4.07
N TRP A 20 15.58 -2.52 4.62
CA TRP A 20 15.35 -2.98 6.00
C TRP A 20 15.54 -4.48 6.17
N LEU A 21 15.17 -5.29 5.17
CA LEU A 21 15.40 -6.72 5.17
C LEU A 21 16.90 -7.02 5.23
N LYS A 22 17.71 -6.38 4.38
CA LYS A 22 19.16 -6.54 4.32
C LYS A 22 19.87 -6.16 5.61
N ASN A 23 19.35 -5.17 6.33
CA ASN A 23 19.90 -4.72 7.61
C ASN A 23 19.36 -5.51 8.81
N GLY A 24 18.38 -6.40 8.62
CA GLY A 24 17.76 -7.19 9.68
C GLY A 24 16.71 -6.45 10.53
N ASN A 25 16.32 -5.24 10.10
CA ASN A 25 15.38 -4.37 10.81
C ASN A 25 13.93 -4.58 10.39
N LEU A 26 13.66 -5.32 9.31
CA LEU A 26 12.30 -5.50 8.78
C LEU A 26 11.30 -6.02 9.84
N LYS A 27 11.77 -6.84 10.79
CA LYS A 27 10.95 -7.38 11.88
C LYS A 27 10.39 -6.30 12.83
N ASP A 28 11.02 -5.13 12.88
CA ASP A 28 10.68 -4.02 13.78
C ASP A 28 9.89 -2.92 13.03
N ILE A 29 9.47 -3.18 11.79
CA ILE A 29 8.84 -2.19 10.90
C ILE A 29 7.53 -2.76 10.38
N GLN A 30 6.45 -2.00 10.56
CA GLN A 30 5.17 -2.26 9.93
C GLN A 30 5.13 -1.51 8.58
N ILE A 31 4.75 -2.21 7.51
CA ILE A 31 4.61 -1.63 6.18
C ILE A 31 3.16 -1.79 5.73
N ASP A 32 2.48 -0.67 5.53
CA ASP A 32 1.13 -0.62 4.99
C ASP A 32 1.14 0.00 3.59
N PHE A 33 0.51 -0.66 2.61
CA PHE A 33 0.35 -0.15 1.26
C PHE A 33 -1.11 0.08 0.92
N TYR A 34 -1.53 1.34 0.94
CA TYR A 34 -2.88 1.77 0.61
C TYR A 34 -3.00 2.09 -0.88
N ASN A 35 -3.86 1.35 -1.57
CA ASN A 35 -4.17 1.52 -2.98
C ASN A 35 -5.65 1.85 -3.15
N ALA A 36 -5.95 2.90 -3.91
CA ALA A 36 -7.33 3.28 -4.21
C ALA A 36 -8.03 2.29 -5.16
N GLY A 37 -7.26 1.49 -5.91
CA GLY A 37 -7.81 0.46 -6.78
C GLY A 37 -8.14 -0.85 -6.06
N ALA A 38 -8.98 -1.66 -6.70
CA ALA A 38 -9.40 -2.98 -6.19
C ALA A 38 -8.37 -4.10 -6.45
N VAL A 39 -7.25 -3.80 -7.12
CA VAL A 39 -6.21 -4.78 -7.48
C VAL A 39 -4.82 -4.19 -7.25
N LEU A 40 -3.84 -5.05 -6.95
CA LEU A 40 -2.44 -4.64 -6.78
C LEU A 40 -1.87 -4.03 -8.07
N PHE A 41 -2.09 -4.67 -9.22
CA PHE A 41 -1.58 -4.19 -10.50
C PHE A 41 -2.59 -4.46 -11.62
N GLY A 42 -2.61 -3.59 -12.63
CA GLY A 42 -3.62 -3.63 -13.68
C GLY A 42 -3.45 -4.76 -14.71
N VAL A 43 -2.31 -5.44 -14.71
CA VAL A 43 -2.01 -6.58 -15.60
C VAL A 43 -1.85 -7.83 -14.73
N LYS A 44 -2.82 -8.75 -14.86
CA LYS A 44 -2.99 -9.91 -13.97
C LYS A 44 -1.77 -10.84 -13.94
N GLU A 45 -1.05 -10.94 -15.05
CA GLU A 45 0.11 -11.82 -15.21
C GLU A 45 1.28 -11.43 -14.29
N TYR A 46 1.38 -10.16 -13.90
CA TYR A 46 2.41 -9.70 -12.97
C TYR A 46 2.00 -9.81 -11.50
N VAL A 47 0.70 -9.98 -11.21
CA VAL A 47 0.19 -9.99 -9.83
C VAL A 47 0.80 -11.11 -8.98
N PRO A 48 0.94 -12.38 -9.46
CA PRO A 48 1.56 -13.43 -8.66
C PRO A 48 2.98 -13.08 -8.20
N ALA A 49 3.83 -12.63 -9.12
CA ALA A 49 5.21 -12.25 -8.80
C ALA A 49 5.26 -11.03 -7.84
N LEU A 50 4.38 -10.05 -8.01
CA LEU A 50 4.33 -8.90 -7.10
C LEU A 50 3.82 -9.29 -5.70
N MET A 51 2.89 -10.25 -5.61
CA MET A 51 2.40 -10.78 -4.34
C MET A 51 3.48 -11.53 -3.55
N GLU A 52 4.39 -12.25 -4.21
CA GLU A 52 5.55 -12.86 -3.54
C GLU A 52 6.38 -11.82 -2.78
N TYR A 53 6.56 -10.61 -3.32
CA TYR A 53 7.26 -9.52 -2.64
C TYR A 53 6.44 -8.91 -1.51
N ILE A 54 5.12 -8.76 -1.69
CA ILE A 54 4.21 -8.31 -0.62
C ILE A 54 4.31 -9.24 0.59
N GLU A 55 4.27 -10.56 0.36
CA GLU A 55 4.41 -11.58 1.40
C GLU A 55 5.82 -11.60 2.01
N ARG A 56 6.86 -11.60 1.18
CA ARG A 56 8.27 -11.58 1.62
C ARG A 56 8.57 -10.41 2.55
N TYR A 57 8.02 -9.24 2.24
CA TYR A 57 8.22 -8.01 3.01
C TYR A 57 7.17 -7.80 4.10
N LYS A 58 6.23 -8.74 4.29
CA LYS A 58 5.14 -8.67 5.27
C LYS A 58 4.31 -7.38 5.17
N VAL A 59 4.05 -6.95 3.94
CA VAL A 59 3.29 -5.73 3.65
C VAL A 59 1.81 -5.98 3.90
N GLN A 60 1.19 -5.09 4.67
CA GLN A 60 -0.26 -5.02 4.82
C GLN A 60 -0.85 -4.30 3.59
N LEU A 61 -1.47 -5.07 2.71
CA LEU A 61 -2.05 -4.56 1.46
C LEU A 61 -3.50 -4.10 1.70
N HIS A 62 -3.74 -2.80 1.57
CA HIS A 62 -5.07 -2.21 1.71
C HIS A 62 -5.59 -1.74 0.35
N LEU A 63 -6.53 -2.47 -0.22
CA LEU A 63 -7.18 -2.12 -1.48
C LEU A 63 -8.42 -1.25 -1.24
N ASN A 64 -8.93 -0.63 -2.31
CA ASN A 64 -10.09 0.28 -2.23
C ASN A 64 -9.94 1.40 -1.20
N SER A 65 -8.69 1.81 -0.93
CA SER A 65 -8.35 2.75 0.14
C SER A 65 -7.73 4.00 -0.46
N LYS A 66 -8.47 5.10 -0.43
CA LYS A 66 -8.06 6.39 -0.99
C LYS A 66 -7.66 7.35 0.12
N LEU A 67 -6.40 7.77 0.14
CA LEU A 67 -5.94 8.83 1.04
C LEU A 67 -6.70 10.13 0.77
N THR A 68 -7.24 10.75 1.82
CA THR A 68 -8.02 11.99 1.73
C THR A 68 -7.49 13.13 2.60
N LYS A 69 -6.76 12.83 3.68
CA LYS A 69 -6.17 13.85 4.57
C LYS A 69 -4.91 13.33 5.24
N ILE A 70 -3.97 14.23 5.53
CA ILE A 70 -2.79 13.98 6.36
C ILE A 70 -2.68 15.10 7.41
N ASP A 71 -2.41 14.72 8.65
CA ASP A 71 -1.95 15.59 9.73
C ASP A 71 -0.52 15.18 10.11
N GLY A 72 0.45 15.96 9.65
CA GLY A 72 1.87 15.68 9.88
C GLY A 72 2.31 15.88 11.34
N SER A 73 1.65 16.78 12.08
CA SER A 73 1.99 17.05 13.47
C SER A 73 1.56 15.90 14.36
N SER A 74 0.34 15.40 14.14
CA SER A 74 -0.21 14.26 14.87
C SER A 74 0.25 12.91 14.32
N LYS A 75 0.89 12.91 13.13
CA LYS A 75 1.30 11.72 12.35
C LYS A 75 0.12 10.80 12.00
N ILE A 76 -1.02 11.40 11.65
CA ILE A 76 -2.25 10.68 11.32
C ILE A 76 -2.58 10.85 9.84
N ALA A 77 -3.04 9.79 9.21
CA ALA A 77 -3.58 9.81 7.85
C ALA A 77 -5.02 9.30 7.84
N TRP A 78 -5.88 9.91 7.01
CA TRP A 78 -7.26 9.46 6.82
C TRP A 78 -7.45 8.92 5.41
N PHE A 79 -8.14 7.79 5.34
CA PHE A 79 -8.47 7.10 4.12
C PHE A 79 -9.98 6.95 4.00
N THR A 80 -10.51 7.21 2.80
CA THR A 80 -11.83 6.73 2.43
C THR A 80 -11.70 5.30 1.90
N VAL A 81 -12.35 4.36 2.58
CA VAL A 81 -12.34 2.94 2.24
C VAL A 81 -13.71 2.59 1.65
N THR A 82 -13.70 1.92 0.50
CA THR A 82 -14.93 1.37 -0.11
C THR A 82 -15.00 -0.12 0.17
N ASP A 83 -16.08 -0.57 0.80
CA ASP A 83 -16.32 -1.99 1.05
C ASP A 83 -16.88 -2.71 -0.20
N HIS A 84 -17.15 -4.01 -0.04
CA HIS A 84 -17.70 -4.85 -1.12
C HIS A 84 -19.08 -4.38 -1.59
N ASP A 85 -19.87 -3.76 -0.72
CA ASP A 85 -21.22 -3.28 -1.01
C ASP A 85 -21.19 -1.85 -1.60
N GLY A 86 -20.01 -1.30 -1.84
CA GLY A 86 -19.81 0.04 -2.39
C GLY A 86 -20.02 1.15 -1.36
N LYS A 87 -20.19 0.81 -0.08
CA LYS A 87 -20.34 1.80 1.00
C LYS A 87 -18.97 2.35 1.37
N MET A 88 -18.91 3.67 1.49
CA MET A 88 -17.70 4.40 1.85
C MET A 88 -17.68 4.70 3.34
N SER A 89 -16.55 4.43 3.99
CA SER A 89 -16.26 4.84 5.37
C SER A 89 -14.93 5.60 5.41
N THR A 90 -14.72 6.37 6.49
CA THR A 90 -13.44 7.02 6.75
C THR A 90 -12.74 6.29 7.89
N THR A 91 -11.50 5.90 7.65
CA THR A 91 -10.63 5.24 8.63
C THR A 91 -9.37 6.07 8.81
N GLU A 92 -8.88 6.16 10.05
CA GLU A 92 -7.62 6.80 10.38
C GLU A 92 -6.55 5.77 10.73
N THR A 93 -5.28 6.16 10.52
CA THR A 93 -4.08 5.37 10.80
C THR A 93 -3.03 6.23 11.47
#